data_AF-A0AAP5E8E0-F1
#
_entry.id   AF-A0AAP5E8E0-F1
#
_cell.length_a   1.000
_cell.length_b   1.000
_cell.length_c   1.000
_cell.angle_alpha   90.00
_cell.angle_beta   90.00
_cell.angle_gamma   90.00
#
_symmetry.space_group_name_H-M   'P 1'
#
loop_
_entity.id
_entity.type
_entity.pdbx_description
1 polymer ?
#
loop_
_entity_poly.entity_id
_entity_poly.type
_entity_poly.pdbx_seq_one_letter_code
_entity_poly.pdbx_strand_id
1 'polypeptide(L)'
;MKRHKARAIVDASPLTPAGIRRVVLSVFPRRHDYGDFDLADLVTELAEFGITTVKPLRLLMKKHRRQILIDERVKMPRAEALYLASEYNSAGVDLHSNTSWYAVPGLVRQAMEKEFGWDAVISIQEVRPQDYAGQS
;
A
#
# COMPACT_ATOMS: atom_id res chain seq x y z
N MET A 1 -34.16 8.86 8.12
CA MET A 1 -33.95 7.40 8.05
C MET A 1 -32.44 7.10 8.08
N LYS A 2 -31.95 6.39 9.11
CA LYS A 2 -30.51 6.24 9.43
C LYS A 2 -29.76 5.38 8.40
N ARG A 3 -28.91 6.02 7.58
CA ARG A 3 -28.01 5.36 6.60
C ARG A 3 -26.76 4.74 7.24
N HIS A 4 -26.72 4.60 8.57
CA HIS A 4 -25.52 4.23 9.34
C HIS A 4 -25.20 2.71 9.39
N LYS A 5 -26.12 1.82 8.99
CA LYS A 5 -25.92 0.36 9.17
C LYS A 5 -24.92 -0.25 8.19
N ALA A 6 -25.02 0.05 6.90
CA ALA A 6 -24.17 -0.57 5.87
C ALA A 6 -22.67 -0.22 6.05
N ARG A 7 -22.36 1.04 6.38
CA ARG A 7 -20.98 1.46 6.58
C ARG A 7 -20.36 0.83 7.83
N ALA A 8 -21.11 0.74 8.92
CA ALA A 8 -20.64 0.10 10.15
C ALA A 8 -20.34 -1.39 9.93
N ILE A 9 -21.16 -2.10 9.16
CA ILE A 9 -20.93 -3.51 8.81
C ILE A 9 -19.63 -3.67 8.01
N VAL A 10 -19.45 -2.84 6.97
CA VAL A 10 -18.21 -2.85 6.16
C VAL A 10 -16.99 -2.53 7.03
N ASP A 11 -17.12 -1.58 7.94
CA ASP A 11 -16.04 -1.11 8.81
C ASP A 11 -15.58 -2.17 9.82
N ALA A 12 -16.50 -3.01 10.28
CA ALA A 12 -16.23 -4.13 11.18
C ALA A 12 -15.83 -5.42 10.44
N SER A 13 -15.91 -5.45 9.11
CA SER A 13 -15.56 -6.65 8.33
C SER A 13 -14.06 -6.98 8.48
N PRO A 14 -13.69 -8.27 8.59
CA PRO A 14 -12.31 -8.70 8.60
C PRO A 14 -11.55 -8.23 7.35
N LEU A 15 -10.26 -7.97 7.49
CA LEU A 15 -9.42 -7.65 6.35
C LEU A 15 -9.19 -8.90 5.49
N THR A 16 -9.28 -8.68 4.18
CA THR A 16 -8.94 -9.64 3.14
C THR A 16 -8.01 -8.96 2.15
N PRO A 17 -7.29 -9.70 1.29
CA PRO A 17 -6.46 -9.10 0.23
C PRO A 17 -7.23 -8.08 -0.62
N ALA A 18 -8.43 -8.46 -1.08
CA ALA A 18 -9.31 -7.56 -1.83
C ALA A 18 -9.79 -6.35 -1.00
N GLY A 19 -10.02 -6.56 0.30
CA GLY A 19 -10.37 -5.50 1.25
C GLY A 19 -9.27 -4.46 1.41
N ILE A 20 -8.00 -4.88 1.52
CA ILE A 20 -6.83 -3.99 1.59
C ILE A 20 -6.76 -3.12 0.33
N ARG A 21 -6.73 -3.75 -0.86
CA ARG A 21 -6.69 -3.05 -2.15
C ARG A 21 -7.81 -2.01 -2.25
N ARG A 22 -9.05 -2.40 -1.92
CA ARG A 22 -10.20 -1.50 -1.93
C ARG A 22 -10.05 -0.32 -0.96
N VAL A 23 -9.57 -0.55 0.26
CA VAL A 23 -9.38 0.52 1.25
C VAL A 23 -8.30 1.49 0.79
N VAL A 24 -7.15 0.98 0.37
CA VAL A 24 -6.02 1.80 -0.08
C VAL A 24 -6.42 2.66 -1.27
N LEU A 25 -7.07 2.10 -2.28
CA LEU A 25 -7.51 2.83 -3.48
C LEU A 25 -8.70 3.77 -3.23
N SER A 26 -9.35 3.69 -2.06
CA SER A 26 -10.32 4.69 -1.62
C SER A 26 -9.68 5.92 -0.97
N VAL A 27 -8.40 5.82 -0.59
CA VAL A 27 -7.63 6.87 0.09
C VAL A 27 -6.56 7.48 -0.83
N PHE A 28 -5.96 6.66 -1.69
CA PHE A 28 -4.88 7.04 -2.60
C PHE A 28 -5.34 7.05 -4.07
N PRO A 29 -4.68 7.82 -4.96
CA PRO A 29 -4.97 7.83 -6.39
C PRO A 29 -4.91 6.43 -7.04
N ARG A 30 -5.68 6.21 -8.10
CA ARG A 30 -5.68 4.91 -8.81
C ARG A 30 -4.36 4.54 -9.48
N ARG A 31 -3.44 5.47 -9.70
CA ARG A 31 -2.09 5.16 -10.22
C ARG A 31 -1.22 4.33 -9.26
N HIS A 32 -1.65 4.12 -8.01
CA HIS A 32 -1.04 3.16 -7.10
C HIS A 32 -1.55 1.71 -7.30
N ASP A 33 -2.55 1.53 -8.17
CA ASP A 33 -3.17 0.25 -8.51
C ASP A 33 -2.43 -0.45 -9.65
N TYR A 34 -1.13 -0.67 -9.47
CA TYR A 34 -0.29 -1.34 -10.44
C TYR A 34 0.37 -2.57 -9.82
N GLY A 35 0.76 -3.50 -10.68
CA GLY A 35 1.29 -4.80 -10.30
C GLY A 35 0.22 -5.77 -9.81
N ASP A 36 0.56 -7.05 -9.85
CA ASP A 36 -0.24 -8.14 -9.31
C ASP A 36 0.48 -8.72 -8.08
N PHE A 37 0.34 -8.01 -6.96
CA PHE A 37 0.96 -8.39 -5.71
C PHE A 37 -0.02 -9.22 -4.87
N ASP A 38 0.45 -10.36 -4.37
CA ASP A 38 -0.27 -11.08 -3.33
C ASP A 38 -0.26 -10.25 -2.03
N LEU A 39 -1.43 -10.07 -1.44
CA LEU A 39 -1.63 -9.31 -0.21
C LEU A 39 -1.95 -10.22 0.99
N ALA A 40 -1.89 -11.54 0.84
CA ALA A 40 -2.13 -12.49 1.92
C ALA A 40 -1.15 -12.29 3.08
N ASP A 41 0.15 -12.14 2.80
CA ASP A 41 1.15 -11.84 3.82
C ASP A 41 0.87 -10.52 4.51
N LEU A 42 0.47 -9.51 3.74
CA LEU A 42 0.15 -8.18 4.27
C LEU A 42 -1.06 -8.17 5.21
N VAL A 43 -2.04 -9.05 5.00
CA VAL A 43 -3.14 -9.26 5.97
C VAL A 43 -2.57 -9.71 7.32
N THR A 44 -1.60 -10.62 7.28
CA THR A 44 -0.99 -11.16 8.49
C THR A 44 -0.04 -10.15 9.15
N GLU A 45 0.78 -9.44 8.37
CA GLU A 45 1.62 -8.33 8.84
C GLU A 45 0.77 -7.30 9.60
N LEU A 46 -0.38 -6.88 9.04
CA LEU A 46 -1.28 -5.93 9.69
C LEU A 46 -1.90 -6.48 10.98
N ALA A 47 -2.17 -7.78 11.04
CA ALA A 47 -2.75 -8.41 12.22
C ALA A 47 -1.81 -8.37 13.43
N GLU A 48 -0.49 -8.48 13.23
CA GLU A 48 0.53 -8.34 14.29
C GLU A 48 0.48 -6.95 14.96
N PHE A 49 0.05 -5.92 14.23
CA PHE A 49 -0.16 -4.57 14.76
C PHE A 49 -1.60 -4.33 15.26
N GLY A 50 -2.42 -5.38 15.39
CA GLY A 50 -3.81 -5.29 15.81
C GLY A 50 -4.76 -4.71 14.76
N ILE A 51 -4.32 -4.58 13.50
CA ILE A 51 -5.11 -4.03 12.39
C ILE A 51 -5.79 -5.20 11.66
N THR A 52 -6.92 -5.65 12.18
CA THR A 52 -7.61 -6.85 11.67
C THR A 52 -8.90 -6.57 10.89
N THR A 53 -9.39 -5.32 10.92
CA THR A 53 -10.65 -4.92 10.27
C THR A 53 -10.46 -3.70 9.36
N VAL A 54 -11.45 -3.49 8.49
CA VAL A 54 -11.45 -2.43 7.48
C VAL A 54 -11.29 -1.02 8.07
N LYS A 55 -11.92 -0.74 9.22
CA LYS A 55 -11.89 0.59 9.83
C LYS A 55 -10.50 0.99 10.35
N PRO A 56 -9.83 0.19 11.19
CA PRO A 56 -8.44 0.42 11.58
C PRO A 56 -7.51 0.69 10.40
N LEU A 57 -7.53 -0.15 9.35
CA LEU A 57 -6.70 0.06 8.16
C LEU A 57 -7.02 1.41 7.51
N ARG A 58 -8.31 1.75 7.33
CA ARG A 58 -8.69 3.03 6.72
C ARG A 58 -8.22 4.22 7.54
N LEU A 59 -8.28 4.14 8.86
CA LEU A 59 -7.80 5.20 9.75
C LEU A 59 -6.29 5.37 9.64
N LEU A 60 -5.53 4.26 9.66
CA LEU A 60 -4.08 4.26 9.44
C LEU A 60 -3.73 4.93 8.10
N MET A 61 -4.33 4.46 7.01
CA MET A 61 -4.07 5.00 5.66
C MET A 61 -4.41 6.50 5.58
N LYS A 62 -5.52 6.94 6.19
CA LYS A 62 -5.91 8.36 6.20
C LYS A 62 -4.96 9.22 7.03
N LYS A 63 -4.52 8.74 8.19
CA LYS A 63 -3.61 9.45 9.10
C LYS A 63 -2.31 9.82 8.38
N HIS A 64 -1.73 8.87 7.64
CA HIS A 64 -0.41 9.02 7.02
C HIS A 64 -0.42 9.43 5.55
N ARG A 65 -1.59 9.50 4.91
CA ARG A 65 -1.75 9.82 3.48
C ARG A 65 -0.93 11.03 3.04
N ARG A 66 -1.05 12.15 3.76
CA ARG A 66 -0.41 13.41 3.36
C ARG A 66 1.10 13.27 3.33
N GLN A 67 1.69 12.68 4.37
CA GLN A 67 3.14 12.54 4.48
C GLN A 67 3.67 11.57 3.41
N ILE A 68 3.00 10.42 3.21
CA ILE A 68 3.40 9.44 2.18
C ILE A 68 3.45 10.08 0.79
N LEU A 69 2.44 10.89 0.43
CA LEU A 69 2.40 11.58 -0.87
C LEU A 69 3.45 12.71 -0.99
N ILE A 70 3.88 13.30 0.13
CA ILE A 70 4.99 14.27 0.13
C ILE A 70 6.30 13.54 -0.13
N ASP A 71 6.56 12.47 0.62
CA ASP A 71 7.80 11.69 0.52
C ASP A 71 7.96 11.07 -0.88
N GLU A 72 6.87 10.58 -1.47
CA GLU A 72 6.84 10.07 -2.84
C GLU A 72 7.23 11.15 -3.88
N ARG A 73 6.77 12.40 -3.71
CA ARG A 73 7.10 13.50 -4.63
C ARG A 73 8.55 13.95 -4.52
N VAL A 74 9.15 13.85 -3.33
CA VAL A 74 10.59 14.14 -3.15
C VAL A 74 11.44 13.13 -3.91
N LYS A 75 11.01 11.85 -3.94
CA LYS A 75 11.74 10.77 -4.61
C LYS A 75 11.58 10.73 -6.14
N MET A 76 10.55 11.37 -6.69
CA MET A 76 10.37 11.48 -8.15
C MET A 76 10.02 12.93 -8.55
N PRO A 77 11.02 13.75 -8.89
CA PRO A 77 10.80 15.08 -9.44
C PRO A 77 10.03 14.98 -10.77
N ARG A 78 8.99 15.83 -10.92
CA ARG A 78 8.19 15.90 -12.15
C ARG A 78 9.04 16.12 -13.41
N ALA A 79 10.11 16.91 -13.28
CA ALA A 79 11.03 17.18 -14.38
C ALA A 79 11.77 15.91 -14.85
N GLU A 80 12.15 15.05 -13.91
CA GLU A 80 12.84 13.78 -14.20
C GLU A 80 11.90 12.77 -14.86
N ALA A 81 10.66 12.67 -14.36
CA ALA A 81 9.63 11.85 -15.00
C ALA A 81 9.30 12.30 -16.45
N LEU A 82 9.21 13.62 -16.67
CA LEU A 82 8.96 14.17 -18.01
C LEU A 82 10.16 14.03 -18.94
N TYR A 83 11.38 14.17 -18.42
CA TYR A 83 12.61 13.96 -19.17
C TYR A 83 12.73 12.52 -19.68
N LEU A 84 12.53 11.54 -18.80
CA LEU A 84 12.56 10.11 -19.16
C LEU A 84 11.48 9.76 -20.19
N ALA A 85 10.29 10.37 -20.08
CA ALA A 85 9.23 10.22 -21.08
C ALA A 85 9.59 10.81 -22.45
N SER A 86 10.43 11.85 -22.51
CA SER A 86 10.83 12.51 -23.75
C SER A 86 11.99 11.82 -24.50
N GLU A 87 12.88 11.13 -23.78
CA GLU A 87 14.06 10.47 -24.35
C GLU A 87 13.76 9.12 -25.02
N TYR A 88 12.82 8.34 -24.47
CA TYR A 88 12.66 6.93 -24.87
C TYR A 88 11.46 6.64 -25.79
N ASN A 89 10.63 7.63 -26.10
CA ASN A 89 9.38 7.54 -26.88
C ASN A 89 8.41 6.43 -26.41
N SER A 90 7.14 6.49 -26.81
CA SER A 90 6.02 5.73 -26.24
C SER A 90 6.07 4.19 -26.35
N ALA A 91 7.15 3.61 -26.88
CA ALA A 91 7.34 2.17 -27.03
C ALA A 91 8.34 1.56 -26.02
N GLY A 92 9.22 2.37 -25.42
CA GLY A 92 10.15 1.94 -24.36
C GLY A 92 9.77 2.46 -22.97
N VAL A 93 8.97 3.53 -22.94
CA VAL A 93 8.30 4.01 -21.74
C VAL A 93 6.87 3.51 -21.82
N ASP A 94 6.59 2.37 -21.19
CA ASP A 94 5.20 2.08 -20.86
C ASP A 94 4.65 3.31 -20.14
N LEU A 95 3.60 3.91 -20.68
CA LEU A 95 2.88 5.04 -20.08
C LEU A 95 2.29 4.67 -18.70
N HIS A 96 2.47 3.42 -18.27
CA HIS A 96 2.42 2.96 -16.89
C HIS A 96 3.50 3.56 -15.97
N SER A 97 4.53 4.25 -16.47
CA SER A 97 5.64 4.84 -15.69
C SER A 97 5.36 6.21 -15.06
N ASN A 98 4.12 6.70 -15.14
CA ASN A 98 3.56 7.66 -14.18
C ASN A 98 2.96 6.92 -12.96
N THR A 99 3.40 5.68 -12.73
CA THR A 99 3.08 4.90 -11.55
C THR A 99 3.68 5.62 -10.36
N SER A 100 2.83 5.79 -9.36
CA SER A 100 3.29 6.14 -8.04
C SER A 100 4.46 5.23 -7.63
N TRP A 101 5.44 5.76 -6.89
CA TRP A 101 6.58 4.99 -6.42
C TRP A 101 6.17 3.76 -5.58
N TYR A 102 5.06 3.89 -4.86
CA TYR A 102 4.51 2.81 -4.04
C TYR A 102 3.26 2.20 -4.68
N ALA A 103 3.30 0.90 -4.95
CA ALA A 103 2.11 0.08 -5.17
C ALA A 103 1.32 -0.06 -3.86
N VAL A 104 0.10 -0.61 -3.95
CA VAL A 104 -0.76 -0.90 -2.79
C VAL A 104 -0.01 -1.47 -1.56
N PRO A 105 0.80 -2.54 -1.66
CA PRO A 105 1.51 -3.07 -0.48
C PRO A 105 2.55 -2.08 0.07
N GLY A 106 3.27 -1.37 -0.81
CA GLY A 106 4.25 -0.36 -0.40
C GLY A 106 3.61 0.81 0.36
N LEU A 107 2.43 1.27 -0.07
CA LEU A 107 1.68 2.30 0.64
C LEU A 107 1.29 1.87 2.07
N VAL A 108 0.86 0.63 2.23
CA VAL A 108 0.47 0.09 3.54
C VAL A 108 1.68 0.01 4.46
N ARG A 109 2.79 -0.55 3.98
CA ARG A 109 4.04 -0.65 4.77
C ARG A 109 4.60 0.72 5.13
N GLN A 110 4.52 1.70 4.23
CA GLN A 110 4.88 3.09 4.56
C GLN A 110 3.96 3.70 5.63
N ALA A 111 2.67 3.37 5.63
CA ALA A 111 1.77 3.81 6.69
C ALA A 111 2.08 3.12 8.02
N MET A 112 2.47 1.84 8.00
CA MET A 112 2.89 1.09 9.19
C MET A 112 4.21 1.63 9.75
N GLU A 113 5.22 1.86 8.91
CA GLU A 113 6.50 2.44 9.29
C GLU A 113 6.32 3.79 9.99
N LYS A 114 5.42 4.62 9.47
CA LYS A 114 5.12 5.93 10.08
C LYS A 114 4.32 5.85 11.38
N GLU A 115 3.57 4.77 11.60
CA GLU A 115 2.78 4.59 12.83
C GLU A 115 3.59 3.92 13.94
N PHE A 116 4.37 2.91 13.59
CA PHE A 116 4.99 1.99 14.55
C PHE A 116 6.51 2.03 14.53
N GLY A 117 7.12 2.76 13.58
CA GLY A 117 8.56 2.82 13.39
C GLY A 117 9.08 1.71 12.47
N TRP A 118 10.25 1.95 11.89
CA TRP A 118 10.92 1.04 10.96
C TRP A 118 11.28 -0.30 11.59
N ASP A 119 11.89 -0.27 12.78
CA ASP A 119 12.38 -1.47 13.47
C ASP A 119 11.25 -2.48 13.75
N ALA A 120 10.06 -1.99 14.11
CA ALA A 120 8.89 -2.82 14.35
C ALA A 120 8.37 -3.47 13.05
N VAL A 121 8.42 -2.76 11.93
CA VAL A 121 7.94 -3.28 10.64
C VAL A 121 8.91 -4.29 10.04
N ILE A 122 10.22 -4.06 10.14
CA ILE A 122 11.23 -5.00 9.63
C ILE A 122 11.27 -6.29 10.45
N SER A 123 11.14 -6.22 11.77
CA SER A 123 11.21 -7.43 12.60
C SER A 123 10.14 -8.46 12.24
N ILE A 124 8.95 -8.03 11.81
CA ILE A 124 7.89 -8.93 11.33
C ILE A 124 8.22 -9.53 9.95
N GLN A 125 8.94 -8.80 9.11
CA GLN A 125 9.39 -9.28 7.80
C GLN A 125 10.55 -10.27 7.93
N GLU A 126 11.45 -10.07 8.89
CA GLU A 126 12.59 -10.95 9.15
C GLU A 126 12.19 -12.23 9.90
N VAL A 127 11.20 -12.17 10.79
CA VAL A 127 10.69 -13.34 11.54
C VAL A 127 9.93 -14.33 10.64
N ARG A 128 9.59 -13.96 9.39
CA ARG A 128 9.18 -14.90 8.36
C ARG A 128 10.39 -15.31 7.52
N PRO A 129 11.19 -16.31 7.95
CA PRO A 129 12.07 -16.96 7.01
C PRO A 129 11.20 -17.47 5.86
N GLN A 130 11.57 -17.07 4.66
CA GLN A 130 11.02 -17.66 3.45
C GLN A 130 11.15 -19.17 3.58
N ASP A 131 10.05 -19.90 3.47
CA ASP A 131 10.05 -21.35 3.25
C ASP A 131 10.65 -21.64 1.86
N TYR A 132 11.91 -21.29 1.64
CA TYR A 132 12.75 -21.90 0.62
C TYR A 132 13.38 -23.14 1.24
N ALA A 133 12.52 -24.12 1.58
CA ALA A 133 12.98 -25.49 1.72
C ALA A 133 13.40 -25.97 0.33
N GLY A 134 14.70 -26.22 0.19
CA GLY A 134 15.36 -26.53 -1.07
C GLY A 134 14.72 -27.68 -1.82
N GLN A 135 14.58 -27.49 -3.13
CA GLN A 135 14.57 -28.59 -4.08
C GLN A 135 16.02 -29.06 -4.22
N SER A 136 16.33 -30.20 -3.62
CA SER A 136 17.45 -31.07 -4.04
C SER A 136 16.93 -32.07 -5.05
#